data_AF-A0A7R9M903-F1
#
_entry.id   AF-A0A7R9M903-F1
#
_cell.length_a   1.000
_cell.length_b   1.000
_cell.length_c   1.000
_cell.angle_alpha   90.00
_cell.angle_beta   90.00
_cell.angle_gamma   90.00
#
_symmetry.space_group_name_H-M   'P 1'
#
loop_
_entity.id
_entity.type
_entity.pdbx_description
1 polymer ?
#
loop_
_entity_poly.entity_id
_entity_poly.type
_entity_poly.pdbx_seq_one_letter_code
_entity_poly.pdbx_strand_id
1 'polypeptide(L)'
;MMILGRILATQMILMWSMAMTYIQDVKKAYYELIAGNDWLDEITKTKSLLKLDAMKEYVGYPDWVLNNDELDKYYHLKQTVSPMKSFEALLARLTRYSKRVSRSSIECNIPMAYRYGFQKPTSDLDMSLPMDLITKLNGENTLGENIADNGGLRESYRAFQTHVQTYGQPSRLPHVPQYTPQQLFFISYTSVHKM
;
A
#
# COMPACT_ATOMS: atom_id res chain seq x y z
N MET A 1 -3.07 -19.24 0.78
CA MET A 1 -3.39 -17.83 1.10
C MET A 1 -4.75 -17.38 0.56
N MET A 2 -5.12 -17.60 -0.72
CA MET A 2 -6.34 -16.99 -1.29
C MET A 2 -7.67 -17.60 -0.79
N ILE A 3 -7.70 -18.90 -0.44
CA ILE A 3 -8.89 -19.53 0.17
C ILE A 3 -9.21 -18.94 1.56
N LEU A 4 -8.19 -18.75 2.40
CA LEU A 4 -8.36 -18.07 3.71
C LEU A 4 -8.78 -16.61 3.52
N GLY A 5 -8.24 -15.94 2.49
CA GLY A 5 -8.65 -14.58 2.12
C GLY A 5 -10.13 -14.47 1.76
N ARG A 6 -10.72 -15.49 1.12
CA ARG A 6 -12.16 -15.52 0.80
C ARG A 6 -13.06 -15.57 2.04
N ILE A 7 -12.67 -16.33 3.07
CA ILE A 7 -13.45 -16.46 4.30
C ILE A 7 -13.49 -15.13 5.05
N LEU A 8 -12.35 -14.44 5.11
CA LEU A 8 -12.27 -13.10 5.69
C LEU A 8 -12.98 -12.07 4.82
N ALA A 9 -12.96 -12.27 3.50
CA ALA A 9 -13.56 -11.34 2.56
C ALA A 9 -15.06 -11.14 2.81
N THR A 10 -15.83 -12.23 2.88
CA THR A 10 -17.29 -12.13 3.03
C THR A 10 -17.74 -11.38 4.29
N GLN A 11 -16.88 -11.27 5.31
CA GLN A 11 -17.16 -10.54 6.54
C GLN A 11 -16.81 -9.03 6.47
N MET A 12 -16.09 -8.58 5.44
CA MET A 12 -15.47 -7.23 5.40
C MET A 12 -15.89 -6.36 4.20
N ILE A 13 -16.96 -6.74 3.50
CA ILE A 13 -17.44 -6.09 2.26
C ILE A 13 -17.68 -4.59 2.42
N LEU A 14 -18.34 -4.17 3.51
CA LEU A 14 -18.63 -2.75 3.77
C LEU A 14 -17.37 -1.91 3.99
N MET A 15 -16.28 -2.53 4.44
CA MET A 15 -15.03 -1.83 4.69
C MET A 15 -14.29 -1.49 3.38
N TRP A 16 -14.46 -2.28 2.32
CA TRP A 16 -13.76 -2.01 1.06
C TRP A 16 -14.39 -0.89 0.26
N SER A 17 -15.73 -0.77 0.27
CA SER A 17 -16.38 0.37 -0.38
C SER A 17 -15.87 1.69 0.20
N MET A 18 -15.70 1.73 1.52
CA MET A 18 -15.16 2.90 2.21
C MET A 18 -13.67 3.12 1.90
N ALA A 19 -12.86 2.06 1.86
CA ALA A 19 -11.45 2.15 1.47
C ALA A 19 -11.26 2.65 0.04
N MET A 20 -12.10 2.22 -0.91
CA MET A 20 -12.08 2.71 -2.29
C MET A 20 -12.38 4.21 -2.35
N THR A 21 -13.39 4.68 -1.62
CA THR A 21 -13.70 6.12 -1.53
C THR A 21 -12.50 6.91 -1.01
N TYR A 22 -11.83 6.45 0.05
CA TYR A 22 -10.66 7.13 0.58
C TYR A 22 -9.49 7.18 -0.40
N ILE A 23 -9.24 6.11 -1.16
CA ILE A 23 -8.19 6.10 -2.19
C ILE A 23 -8.50 7.13 -3.27
N GLN A 24 -9.75 7.25 -3.70
CA GLN A 24 -10.17 8.24 -4.68
C GLN A 24 -10.00 9.67 -4.15
N ASP A 25 -10.34 9.92 -2.88
CA ASP A 25 -10.14 11.24 -2.25
C ASP A 25 -8.65 11.61 -2.19
N VAL A 26 -7.78 10.66 -1.87
CA VAL A 26 -6.32 10.87 -1.86
C VAL A 26 -5.78 11.09 -3.28
N LYS A 27 -6.22 10.32 -4.28
CA LYS A 27 -5.82 10.54 -5.68
C LYS A 27 -6.24 11.91 -6.18
N LYS A 28 -7.45 12.37 -5.81
CA LYS A 28 -7.93 13.70 -6.12
C LYS A 28 -7.05 14.79 -5.49
N ALA A 29 -6.66 14.62 -4.23
CA ALA A 29 -5.73 15.54 -3.58
C ALA A 29 -4.39 15.63 -4.33
N TYR A 30 -3.82 14.48 -4.73
CA TYR A 30 -2.62 14.42 -5.57
C TYR A 30 -2.79 15.09 -6.94
N TYR A 31 -3.95 14.95 -7.58
CA TYR A 31 -4.23 15.62 -8.85
C TYR A 31 -4.17 17.15 -8.69
N GLU A 32 -4.85 17.68 -7.69
CA GLU A 32 -4.84 19.11 -7.37
C GLU A 32 -3.45 19.62 -7.00
N LEU A 33 -2.66 18.79 -6.29
CA LEU A 33 -1.28 19.09 -5.96
C LEU A 33 -0.45 19.26 -7.23
N ILE A 34 -0.47 18.29 -8.15
CA ILE A 34 0.35 18.32 -9.37
C ILE A 34 -0.06 19.50 -10.25
N ALA A 35 -1.36 19.74 -10.39
CA ALA A 35 -1.89 20.83 -11.20
C ALA A 35 -1.50 22.22 -10.65
N GLY A 36 -1.62 22.42 -9.34
CA GLY A 36 -1.39 23.71 -8.68
C GLY A 36 0.05 23.98 -8.26
N ASN A 37 1.02 23.20 -8.74
CA ASN A 37 2.40 23.30 -8.31
C ASN A 37 3.26 24.18 -9.24
N ASP A 38 4.07 25.06 -8.66
CA ASP A 38 4.90 26.02 -9.40
C ASP A 38 6.30 25.49 -9.74
N TRP A 39 6.77 24.44 -9.06
CA TRP A 39 8.13 23.90 -9.31
C TRP A 39 8.20 22.92 -10.48
N LEU A 40 7.05 22.51 -11.05
CA LEU A 40 6.97 21.60 -12.19
C LEU A 40 6.62 22.36 -13.47
N ASP A 41 7.29 22.04 -14.57
CA ASP A 41 6.89 22.49 -15.90
C ASP A 41 5.60 21.78 -16.37
N GLU A 42 4.86 22.43 -17.27
CA GLU A 42 3.56 21.94 -17.77
C GLU A 42 3.64 20.58 -18.48
N ILE A 43 4.76 20.27 -19.14
CA ILE A 43 4.95 18.98 -19.82
C ILE A 43 5.09 17.88 -18.77
N THR A 44 5.89 18.12 -17.73
CA THR A 44 6.08 17.19 -16.62
C THR A 44 4.80 17.02 -15.80
N LYS A 45 4.03 18.09 -15.58
CA LYS A 45 2.69 17.99 -14.97
C LYS A 45 1.80 17.03 -15.76
N THR A 46 1.68 17.25 -17.07
CA THR A 46 0.83 16.41 -17.94
C THR A 46 1.25 14.94 -17.89
N LYS A 47 2.55 14.65 -17.99
CA LYS A 47 3.07 13.28 -17.86
C LYS A 47 2.79 12.67 -16.50
N SER A 48 2.86 13.48 -15.44
CA SER A 48 2.61 13.02 -14.08
C SER A 48 1.13 12.71 -13.85
N LEU A 49 0.23 13.52 -14.39
CA LEU A 49 -1.21 13.25 -14.35
C LEU A 49 -1.55 11.98 -15.14
N LEU A 50 -1.00 11.78 -16.33
CA LEU A 50 -1.17 10.54 -17.09
C LEU A 50 -0.70 9.30 -16.31
N LYS A 51 0.43 9.43 -15.60
CA LYS A 51 0.93 8.34 -14.75
C LYS A 51 0.00 8.09 -13.56
N LEU A 52 -0.54 9.15 -12.93
CA LEU A 52 -1.50 9.05 -11.82
C LEU A 52 -2.79 8.34 -12.26
N ASP A 53 -3.30 8.68 -13.44
CA ASP A 53 -4.50 8.06 -14.03
C ASP A 53 -4.26 6.58 -14.38
N ALA A 54 -3.04 6.25 -14.81
CA ALA A 54 -2.64 4.87 -15.12
C ALA A 54 -2.36 4.00 -13.88
N MET A 55 -2.30 4.58 -12.66
CA MET A 55 -2.08 3.80 -11.44
C MET A 55 -3.27 2.88 -11.17
N LYS A 56 -3.00 1.57 -11.17
CA LYS A 56 -3.99 0.54 -10.84
C LYS A 56 -4.16 0.44 -9.32
N GLU A 57 -5.40 0.45 -8.88
CA GLU A 57 -5.78 0.28 -7.49
C GLU A 57 -6.20 -1.17 -7.25
N TYR A 58 -5.63 -1.80 -6.23
CA TYR A 58 -6.04 -3.13 -5.80
C TYR A 58 -6.43 -3.04 -4.32
N VAL A 59 -7.70 -3.26 -4.00
CA VAL A 59 -8.23 -3.18 -2.62
C VAL A 59 -8.82 -4.52 -2.22
N GLY A 60 -8.40 -5.04 -1.07
CA GLY A 60 -8.86 -6.33 -0.57
C GLY A 60 -8.28 -7.51 -1.36
N TYR A 61 -9.10 -8.17 -2.15
CA TYR A 61 -8.77 -9.39 -2.88
C TYR A 61 -9.41 -9.34 -4.27
N PRO A 62 -8.87 -10.08 -5.25
CA PRO A 62 -9.41 -10.03 -6.59
C PRO A 62 -10.79 -10.68 -6.70
N ASP A 63 -11.68 -10.08 -7.48
CA ASP A 63 -13.08 -10.48 -7.64
C ASP A 63 -13.26 -11.96 -7.98
N TRP A 64 -12.36 -12.53 -8.80
CA TRP A 64 -12.42 -13.92 -9.23
C TRP A 64 -12.35 -14.93 -8.07
N VAL A 65 -11.83 -14.54 -6.90
CA VAL A 65 -11.77 -15.42 -5.71
C VAL A 65 -13.16 -15.72 -5.14
N LEU A 66 -14.18 -14.90 -5.44
CA LEU A 66 -15.56 -15.18 -5.03
C LEU A 66 -16.22 -16.24 -5.91
N ASN A 67 -15.77 -16.37 -7.16
CA ASN A 67 -16.31 -17.31 -8.12
C ASN A 67 -15.69 -18.70 -7.89
N ASN A 68 -16.52 -19.67 -7.50
CA ASN A 68 -16.09 -21.04 -7.23
C ASN A 68 -15.40 -21.66 -8.45
N ASP A 69 -15.92 -21.47 -9.66
CA ASP A 69 -15.37 -22.10 -10.86
C ASP A 69 -13.97 -21.57 -11.19
N GLU A 70 -13.75 -20.27 -11.05
CA GLU A 70 -12.44 -19.64 -11.28
C GLU A 70 -11.45 -19.97 -10.17
N LEU A 71 -11.92 -20.00 -8.91
CA LEU A 71 -11.12 -20.42 -7.77
C LEU A 71 -10.67 -21.88 -7.90
N ASP A 72 -11.60 -22.76 -8.26
CA ASP A 72 -11.35 -24.18 -8.47
C ASP A 72 -10.42 -24.37 -9.67
N LYS A 73 -10.62 -23.69 -10.81
CA LYS A 73 -9.64 -23.69 -11.92
C LYS A 73 -8.24 -23.27 -11.46
N TYR A 74 -8.12 -22.17 -10.71
CA TYR A 74 -6.84 -21.66 -10.21
C TYR A 74 -6.11 -22.67 -9.33
N TYR A 75 -6.83 -23.39 -8.48
CA TYR A 75 -6.26 -24.40 -7.58
C TYR A 75 -6.11 -25.79 -8.21
N HIS A 76 -7.00 -26.20 -9.12
CA HIS A 76 -6.89 -27.42 -9.91
C HIS A 76 -5.66 -27.38 -10.83
N LEU A 77 -5.36 -26.22 -11.44
CA LEU A 77 -4.14 -25.99 -12.22
C LEU A 77 -2.86 -26.06 -11.37
N LYS A 78 -2.94 -25.95 -10.04
CA LYS A 78 -1.79 -25.98 -9.11
C LYS A 78 -1.60 -27.32 -8.37
N GLN A 79 -2.45 -28.32 -8.69
CA GLN A 79 -2.48 -29.74 -8.30
C GLN A 79 -2.84 -30.08 -6.84
N THR A 80 -3.45 -31.26 -6.74
CA THR A 80 -3.85 -32.03 -5.55
C THR A 80 -2.73 -32.24 -4.53
N VAL A 81 -3.01 -31.82 -3.29
CA VAL A 81 -2.23 -32.20 -2.12
C VAL A 81 -2.63 -33.64 -1.77
N SER A 82 -1.77 -34.60 -2.07
CA SER A 82 -1.96 -35.97 -1.59
C SER A 82 -1.51 -36.04 -0.12
N PRO A 83 -2.29 -36.66 0.79
CA PRO A 83 -1.94 -36.82 2.20
C PRO A 83 -0.60 -37.55 2.44
N MET A 84 -0.09 -38.29 1.45
CA MET A 84 1.14 -39.11 1.57
C MET A 84 2.44 -38.39 1.20
N LYS A 85 2.44 -37.09 0.89
CA LYS A 85 3.68 -36.39 0.51
C LYS A 85 4.48 -35.93 1.74
N SER A 86 5.79 -36.14 1.70
CA SER A 86 6.71 -35.69 2.75
C SER A 86 6.77 -34.17 2.85
N PHE A 87 7.02 -33.67 4.06
CA PHE A 87 7.16 -32.25 4.37
C PHE A 87 8.19 -31.54 3.45
N GLU A 88 9.28 -32.22 3.11
CA GLU A 88 10.31 -31.70 2.20
C GLU A 88 9.82 -31.47 0.77
N ALA A 89 8.97 -32.36 0.25
CA ALA A 89 8.37 -32.20 -1.07
C ALA A 89 7.41 -31.00 -1.11
N LEU A 90 6.76 -30.71 0.03
CA LEU A 90 5.88 -29.55 0.19
C LEU A 90 6.70 -28.26 0.27
N LEU A 91 7.77 -28.22 1.09
CA LEU A 91 8.68 -27.07 1.19
C LEU A 91 9.37 -26.76 -0.15
N ALA A 92 9.98 -27.75 -0.79
CA ALA A 92 10.65 -27.56 -2.07
C ALA A 92 9.70 -27.07 -3.19
N ARG A 93 8.39 -27.35 -3.06
CA ARG A 93 7.38 -26.84 -3.99
C ARG A 93 6.97 -25.40 -3.68
N LEU A 94 6.80 -25.05 -2.40
CA LEU A 94 6.54 -23.67 -1.99
C LEU A 94 7.69 -22.73 -2.37
N THR A 95 8.94 -23.17 -2.18
CA THR A 95 10.13 -22.39 -2.55
C THR A 95 10.23 -22.19 -4.07
N ARG A 96 9.90 -23.21 -4.88
CA ARG A 96 9.87 -23.10 -6.36
C ARG A 96 8.73 -22.22 -6.86
N TYR A 97 7.58 -22.27 -6.19
CA TYR A 97 6.44 -21.42 -6.50
C TYR A 97 6.75 -19.95 -6.21
N SER A 98 7.34 -19.66 -5.03
CA SER A 98 7.76 -18.31 -4.65
C SER A 98 8.72 -17.67 -5.65
N LYS A 99 9.61 -18.46 -6.29
CA LYS A 99 10.56 -17.96 -7.29
C LYS A 99 9.95 -17.71 -8.68
N ARG A 100 8.77 -18.28 -8.99
CA ARG A 100 8.15 -18.19 -10.32
C ARG A 100 7.09 -17.10 -10.45
N VAL A 101 6.55 -16.60 -9.34
CA VAL A 101 5.64 -15.45 -9.37
C VAL A 101 6.46 -14.23 -9.75
N SER A 102 6.36 -13.82 -11.02
CA SER A 102 7.02 -12.65 -11.60
C SER A 102 5.98 -11.84 -12.36
N ARG A 103 5.83 -10.56 -11.97
CA ARG A 103 5.30 -9.41 -12.71
C ARG A 103 3.81 -9.32 -13.08
N SER A 104 2.99 -10.37 -12.98
CA SER A 104 1.57 -10.30 -13.42
C SER A 104 0.53 -10.62 -12.34
N SER A 105 0.94 -10.89 -11.12
CA SER A 105 0.04 -11.25 -10.02
C SER A 105 -0.06 -10.13 -9.00
N ILE A 106 -1.19 -9.99 -8.31
CA ILE A 106 -1.36 -9.11 -7.15
C ILE A 106 -0.28 -9.48 -6.13
N GLU A 107 0.82 -8.74 -6.15
CA GLU A 107 1.95 -8.91 -5.25
C GLU A 107 1.59 -8.23 -3.92
N CYS A 108 1.00 -8.99 -3.01
CA CYS A 108 0.98 -8.65 -1.58
C CYS A 108 2.29 -9.08 -0.87
N ASN A 109 3.12 -9.88 -1.56
CA ASN A 109 4.52 -10.11 -1.19
C ASN A 109 5.39 -9.18 -2.02
N ILE A 110 5.71 -8.00 -1.49
CA ILE A 110 6.68 -7.09 -2.09
C ILE A 110 8.06 -7.78 -2.01
N PRO A 111 8.68 -8.21 -3.12
CA PRO A 111 10.09 -8.53 -3.14
C PRO A 111 10.84 -7.21 -2.94
N MET A 112 11.94 -7.22 -2.18
CA MET A 112 12.76 -6.07 -1.78
C MET A 112 13.33 -5.19 -2.92
N ALA A 113 12.94 -5.42 -4.18
CA ALA A 113 13.58 -4.90 -5.38
C ALA A 113 12.69 -4.03 -6.30
N TYR A 114 11.40 -3.80 -6.01
CA TYR A 114 10.59 -2.87 -6.79
C TYR A 114 9.83 -1.90 -5.87
N ARG A 115 10.52 -0.79 -5.57
CA ARG A 115 10.06 0.31 -4.71
C ARG A 115 9.28 1.32 -5.56
N TYR A 116 8.08 1.66 -5.10
CA TYR A 116 7.02 2.39 -5.82
C TYR A 116 7.32 3.88 -6.08
N GLY A 117 6.58 4.50 -7.01
CA GLY A 117 6.44 5.97 -7.07
C GLY A 117 7.28 6.71 -8.11
N PHE A 118 7.20 8.04 -8.13
CA PHE A 118 7.83 8.95 -9.09
C PHE A 118 9.37 9.09 -8.93
N GLN A 119 10.09 8.03 -8.50
CA GLN A 119 11.47 8.15 -8.02
C GLN A 119 12.48 7.21 -8.68
N LYS A 120 13.76 7.59 -8.57
CA LYS A 120 14.92 6.85 -9.07
C LYS A 120 15.40 5.80 -8.05
N PRO A 121 15.90 4.64 -8.51
CA PRO A 121 16.53 3.64 -7.63
C PRO A 121 17.96 4.06 -7.26
N THR A 122 18.31 3.94 -5.99
CA THR A 122 19.67 4.09 -5.47
C THR A 122 20.40 2.75 -5.49
N SER A 123 21.49 2.65 -6.27
CA SER A 123 22.45 1.54 -6.22
C SER A 123 23.45 1.75 -5.08
N ASP A 124 23.98 0.64 -4.57
CA ASP A 124 25.22 0.53 -3.78
C ASP A 124 25.08 0.65 -2.24
N LEU A 125 25.04 -0.52 -1.57
CA LEU A 125 25.12 -0.66 -0.11
C LEU A 125 26.19 -1.70 0.22
N ASP A 126 27.35 -1.23 0.66
CA ASP A 126 28.44 -2.05 1.23
C ASP A 126 28.12 -2.38 2.70
N MET A 127 28.19 -3.67 3.05
CA MET A 127 27.77 -4.23 4.33
C MET A 127 29.01 -4.69 5.12
N SER A 128 29.77 -3.75 5.67
CA SER A 128 30.87 -4.07 6.58
C SER A 128 31.20 -2.94 7.58
N LEU A 129 30.33 -2.67 8.57
CA LEU A 129 30.68 -1.76 9.68
C LEU A 129 30.23 -2.27 11.07
N PRO A 130 31.06 -2.04 12.13
CA PRO A 130 30.91 -2.65 13.44
C PRO A 130 29.85 -1.98 14.34
N MET A 131 29.40 -2.74 15.35
CA MET A 131 28.25 -2.51 16.24
C MET A 131 28.43 -1.44 17.33
N ASP A 132 29.25 -0.40 17.11
CA ASP A 132 29.43 0.71 18.06
C ASP A 132 29.43 2.07 17.35
N LEU A 133 28.28 2.43 16.77
CA LEU A 133 27.92 3.80 16.49
C LEU A 133 26.41 3.84 16.28
N ILE A 134 25.72 4.78 16.93
CA ILE A 134 24.42 5.28 16.47
C ILE A 134 24.62 5.65 15.00
N THR A 135 24.26 4.74 14.10
CA THR A 135 24.47 4.90 12.67
C THR A 135 23.59 6.07 12.27
N LYS A 136 24.22 7.21 11.94
CA LYS A 136 23.51 8.33 11.34
C LYS A 136 22.77 7.76 10.14
N LEU A 137 21.44 7.89 10.16
CA LEU A 137 20.58 7.46 9.07
C LEU A 137 21.11 8.05 7.76
N ASN A 138 21.32 7.21 6.74
CA ASN A 138 21.75 7.71 5.45
C ASN A 138 20.55 8.34 4.72
N GLY A 139 20.60 9.67 4.55
CA GLY A 139 19.56 10.45 3.89
C GLY A 139 19.36 10.08 2.42
N GLU A 140 20.40 9.61 1.73
CA GLU A 140 20.30 9.17 0.33
C GLU A 140 19.54 7.85 0.21
N ASN A 141 19.87 6.88 1.08
CA ASN A 141 19.22 5.56 1.08
C ASN A 141 17.74 5.62 1.51
N THR A 142 17.39 6.62 2.31
CA THR A 142 16.03 6.79 2.85
C THR A 142 15.21 7.83 2.09
N LEU A 143 15.81 8.54 1.12
CA LEU A 143 15.19 9.65 0.39
C LEU A 143 13.83 9.28 -0.22
N GLY A 144 13.74 8.08 -0.81
CA GLY A 144 12.53 7.61 -1.45
C GLY A 144 11.35 7.53 -0.48
N GLU A 145 11.55 6.83 0.65
CA GLU A 145 10.52 6.70 1.69
C GLU A 145 10.24 8.03 2.37
N ASN A 146 11.26 8.82 2.68
CA ASN A 146 11.07 10.13 3.32
C ASN A 146 10.14 11.03 2.47
N ILE A 147 10.30 11.01 1.15
CA ILE A 147 9.41 11.76 0.25
C ILE A 147 8.02 11.12 0.18
N ALA A 148 7.92 9.79 0.15
CA ALA A 148 6.64 9.08 0.14
C ALA A 148 5.84 9.34 1.42
N ASP A 149 6.48 9.29 2.59
CA ASP A 149 5.88 9.55 3.90
C ASP A 149 5.41 11.00 4.03
N ASN A 150 6.26 11.97 3.66
CA ASN A 150 5.89 13.39 3.68
C ASN A 150 4.77 13.72 2.69
N GLY A 151 4.85 13.18 1.47
CA GLY A 151 3.81 13.36 0.46
C GLY A 151 2.50 12.71 0.88
N GLY A 152 2.55 11.46 1.37
CA GLY A 152 1.39 10.70 1.82
C GLY A 152 0.68 11.36 3.00
N LEU A 153 1.42 11.84 4.01
CA LEU A 153 0.83 12.56 5.14
C LEU A 153 0.16 13.86 4.69
N ARG A 154 0.80 14.63 3.80
CA ARG A 154 0.26 15.89 3.28
C ARG A 154 -1.05 15.66 2.51
N GLU A 155 -1.05 14.72 1.56
CA GLU A 155 -2.20 14.50 0.69
C GLU A 155 -3.35 13.79 1.43
N SER A 156 -3.06 12.90 2.38
CA SER A 156 -4.10 12.33 3.25
C SER A 156 -4.74 13.38 4.16
N TYR A 157 -3.97 14.33 4.69
CA TYR A 157 -4.53 15.43 5.47
C TYR A 157 -5.38 16.38 4.62
N ARG A 158 -4.95 16.66 3.38
CA ARG A 158 -5.74 17.44 2.41
C ARG A 158 -7.06 16.75 2.09
N ALA A 159 -7.04 15.44 1.83
CA ALA A 159 -8.25 14.65 1.62
C ALA A 159 -9.19 14.71 2.84
N PHE A 160 -8.65 14.61 4.05
CA PHE A 160 -9.40 14.78 5.29
C PHE A 160 -10.04 16.18 5.39
N GLN A 161 -9.33 17.24 5.06
CA GLN A 161 -9.89 18.60 5.06
C GLN A 161 -11.04 18.75 4.07
N THR A 162 -10.90 18.22 2.86
CA THR A 162 -11.98 18.21 1.85
C THR A 162 -13.19 17.42 2.34
N HIS A 163 -12.97 16.27 3.00
CA HIS A 163 -14.04 15.49 3.61
C HIS A 163 -14.78 16.28 4.69
N VAL A 164 -14.05 16.94 5.59
CA VAL A 164 -14.63 17.80 6.64
C VAL A 164 -15.41 18.98 6.06
N GLN A 165 -14.96 19.57 4.94
CA GLN A 165 -15.68 20.63 4.24
C GLN A 165 -16.99 20.12 3.62
N THR A 166 -16.98 18.88 3.11
CA THR A 166 -18.13 18.29 2.40
C THR A 166 -19.20 17.78 3.36
N TYR A 167 -18.79 17.08 4.42
CA TYR A 167 -19.70 16.36 5.33
C TYR A 167 -19.81 17.00 6.72
N GLY A 168 -19.02 18.04 7.00
CA GLY A 168 -18.95 18.69 8.30
C GLY A 168 -17.87 18.10 9.22
N GLN A 169 -17.61 18.80 10.32
CA GLN A 169 -16.63 18.39 11.32
C GLN A 169 -17.13 17.18 12.12
N PRO A 170 -16.30 16.13 12.28
CA PRO A 170 -16.60 15.04 13.19
C PRO A 170 -16.77 15.54 14.62
N SER A 171 -17.68 14.91 15.37
CA SER A 171 -17.78 15.14 16.81
C SER A 171 -16.50 14.69 17.52
N ARG A 172 -16.16 15.36 18.62
CA ARG A 172 -15.02 14.96 19.46
C ARG A 172 -15.29 13.58 20.07
N LEU A 173 -14.23 12.81 20.27
CA LEU A 173 -14.35 11.49 20.88
C LEU A 173 -14.76 11.60 22.36
N PRO A 174 -15.75 10.80 22.83
CA PRO A 174 -16.28 10.92 24.19
C PRO A 174 -15.25 10.80 25.31
N HIS A 175 -14.24 9.94 25.13
CA HIS A 175 -13.24 9.63 26.16
C HIS A 175 -11.95 10.46 26.05
N VAL A 176 -11.82 11.28 24.99
CA VAL A 176 -10.67 12.19 24.81
C VAL A 176 -11.11 13.54 24.23
N PRO A 177 -12.05 14.25 24.89
CA PRO A 177 -12.66 15.48 24.37
C PRO A 177 -11.70 16.68 24.30
N GLN A 178 -10.52 16.57 24.91
CA GLN A 178 -9.46 17.57 24.88
C GLN A 178 -8.78 17.67 23.51
N TYR A 179 -8.85 16.63 22.68
CA TYR A 179 -8.26 16.64 21.34
C TYR A 179 -9.30 16.98 20.27
N THR A 180 -8.91 17.81 19.31
CA THR A 180 -9.73 18.09 18.12
C THR A 180 -9.62 16.94 17.11
N PRO A 181 -10.60 16.79 16.18
CA PRO A 181 -10.48 15.81 15.09
C PRO A 181 -9.18 15.95 14.28
N GLN A 182 -8.69 17.18 14.09
CA GLN A 182 -7.42 17.47 13.42
C GLN A 182 -6.21 16.96 14.23
N GLN A 183 -6.22 17.14 15.56
CA GLN A 183 -5.17 16.60 16.42
C GLN A 183 -5.20 15.08 16.45
N LEU A 184 -6.40 14.50 16.51
CA LEU A 184 -6.59 13.05 16.46
C LEU A 184 -6.08 12.44 15.15
N PHE A 185 -6.19 13.15 14.02
CA PHE A 185 -5.59 12.73 12.76
C PHE A 185 -4.08 12.48 12.92
N PHE A 186 -3.32 13.46 13.41
CA PHE A 186 -1.86 13.31 13.58
C PHE A 186 -1.48 12.33 14.71
N ILE A 187 -2.27 12.27 15.78
CA ILE A 187 -2.09 11.25 16.84
C ILE A 187 -2.28 9.85 16.25
N SER A 188 -3.29 9.64 15.41
CA SER A 188 -3.52 8.35 14.76
C SER A 188 -2.38 7.97 13.82
N TYR A 189 -1.88 8.92 13.02
CA TYR A 189 -0.73 8.72 12.14
C TYR A 189 0.52 8.30 12.93
N THR A 190 0.86 9.00 14.01
CA THR A 190 2.03 8.68 14.83
C THR A 190 1.88 7.35 15.58
N SER A 191 0.67 6.94 15.94
CA SER A 191 0.43 5.66 16.64
C SER A 191 0.80 4.43 15.81
N VAL A 192 0.71 4.53 14.48
CA VAL A 192 1.11 3.46 13.54
C VAL A 192 2.63 3.37 13.40
N HIS A 193 3.36 4.47 13.61
CA HIS A 193 4.81 4.58 13.38
C HIS A 193 5.64 4.41 14.66
N LYS A 194 5.08 3.79 15.70
CA LYS A 194 5.85 3.48 16.91
C LYS A 194 6.87 2.37 16.62
N MET A 195 8.14 2.76 16.56
CA MET A 195 9.30 1.89 16.77
C MET A 195 9.40 1.47 18.24
#